data_AF-A0A3L7P1F2-F1
#
_entry.id   AF-A0A3L7P1F2-F1
#
_cell.length_a   1.000
_cell.length_b   1.000
_cell.length_c   1.000
_cell.angle_alpha   90.00
_cell.angle_beta   90.00
_cell.angle_gamma   90.00
#
_symmetry.space_group_name_H-M   'P 1'
#
loop_
_entity.id
_entity.type
_entity.pdbx_description
1 polymer ?
#
loop_
_entity_poly.entity_id
_entity_poly.type
_entity_poly.pdbx_seq_one_letter_code
_entity_poly.pdbx_strand_id
1 'polypeptide(L)'
;MNTLGKILMGLLLACLLFATYLTTGALKARSTWLKKIGDKTTQIEQTQKDLASNKKLFEDARNLVHWENDTWGRAWQAPNSGPSPTGDGSVEFGIGSNAGLAKGQTDPAKLPIVYLFATEAGSPPKYIGDIQLTEVRQDSAGGKLTRPPYADEIQGWPTGEYRIRELVPNDYLSTIDDLRTQLILADQTVAHEQAMLKIQNEHVTASQAALDQRLAELNGKPDASEKAGLDVKEGLVQTLRREESSRNTLVGEVDQLRRELSDKHLLLTNILTENLNQVQSVSAAPGKKASAKRVAAQKSGDKSN
;
A
#
# COMPACT_ATOMS: atom_id res chain seq x y z
N MET A 1 -12.38 -114.37 -66.82
CA MET A 1 -12.58 -113.35 -65.76
C MET A 1 -14.07 -113.24 -65.47
N ASN A 2 -14.50 -113.74 -64.31
CA ASN A 2 -15.92 -113.88 -63.97
C ASN A 2 -16.58 -112.49 -63.81
N THR A 3 -17.78 -112.33 -64.39
CA THR A 3 -18.61 -111.11 -64.35
C THR A 3 -18.82 -110.58 -62.93
N LEU A 4 -18.91 -111.48 -61.95
CA LEU A 4 -19.05 -111.19 -60.54
C LEU A 4 -17.85 -110.42 -59.95
N GLY A 5 -16.63 -110.70 -60.42
CA GLY A 5 -15.42 -109.97 -60.00
C GLY A 5 -15.36 -108.52 -60.50
N LYS A 6 -15.91 -108.25 -61.70
CA LYS A 6 -15.98 -106.89 -62.25
C LYS A 6 -17.00 -106.02 -61.51
N ILE A 7 -18.14 -106.61 -61.15
CA ILE A 7 -19.18 -105.94 -60.36
C ILE A 7 -18.65 -105.61 -58.96
N LEU A 8 -17.97 -106.56 -58.31
CA LEU A 8 -17.40 -106.37 -56.98
C LEU A 8 -16.28 -105.31 -56.99
N MET A 9 -15.43 -105.30 -58.03
CA MET A 9 -14.39 -104.27 -58.18
C MET A 9 -14.99 -102.87 -58.42
N GLY A 10 -16.06 -102.76 -59.22
CA GLY A 10 -16.76 -101.49 -59.45
C GLY A 10 -17.40 -100.92 -58.18
N LEU A 11 -18.01 -101.77 -57.36
CA LEU A 11 -18.59 -101.37 -56.08
C LEU A 11 -17.51 -100.96 -55.07
N LEU A 12 -16.38 -101.66 -55.04
CA LEU A 12 -15.24 -101.31 -54.19
C LEU A 12 -14.64 -99.95 -54.58
N LEU A 13 -14.57 -99.66 -55.88
CA LEU A 13 -14.09 -98.36 -56.40
C LEU A 13 -15.07 -97.22 -56.08
N ALA A 14 -16.39 -97.47 -56.17
CA ALA A 14 -17.41 -96.51 -55.76
C ALA A 14 -17.38 -96.24 -54.24
N CYS A 15 -17.22 -97.27 -53.41
CA CYS A 15 -17.04 -97.12 -51.97
C CYS A 15 -15.76 -96.35 -51.62
N LEU A 16 -14.66 -96.56 -52.33
CA LEU A 16 -13.42 -95.79 -52.16
C LEU A 16 -13.61 -94.32 -52.50
N LEU A 17 -14.26 -93.99 -53.61
CA LEU A 17 -14.56 -92.60 -54.00
C LEU A 17 -15.52 -91.92 -53.02
N PHE A 18 -16.52 -92.65 -52.52
CA PHE A 18 -17.45 -92.13 -51.52
C PHE A 18 -16.73 -91.90 -50.18
N ALA A 19 -15.88 -92.83 -49.74
CA ALA A 19 -15.08 -92.71 -48.53
C ALA A 19 -14.11 -91.52 -48.61
N THR A 20 -13.41 -91.31 -49.73
CA THR A 20 -12.51 -90.16 -49.90
C THR A 20 -13.26 -88.82 -49.92
N TYR A 21 -14.45 -88.76 -50.54
CA TYR A 21 -15.32 -87.58 -50.49
C TYR A 21 -15.76 -87.25 -49.05
N LEU A 22 -16.23 -88.24 -48.31
CA LEU A 22 -16.69 -88.08 -46.92
C LEU A 22 -15.54 -87.68 -45.99
N THR A 23 -14.36 -88.27 -46.19
CA THR A 23 -13.14 -87.92 -45.43
C THR A 23 -12.70 -86.49 -45.75
N THR A 24 -12.79 -86.04 -46.99
CA THR A 24 -12.46 -84.66 -47.40
C THR A 24 -13.46 -83.65 -46.82
N GLY A 25 -14.75 -83.99 -46.80
CA GLY A 25 -15.79 -83.18 -46.16
C GLY A 25 -15.60 -83.07 -44.64
N ALA A 26 -15.27 -84.18 -43.98
CA ALA A 26 -14.96 -84.21 -42.55
C ALA A 26 -13.70 -83.40 -42.22
N LEU A 27 -12.65 -83.47 -43.06
CA LEU A 27 -11.44 -82.67 -42.90
C LEU A 27 -11.70 -81.16 -43.09
N LYS A 28 -12.53 -80.77 -44.06
CA LYS A 28 -12.95 -79.37 -44.24
C LYS A 28 -13.80 -78.87 -43.06
N ALA A 29 -14.73 -79.68 -42.56
CA ALA A 29 -15.52 -79.33 -41.39
C ALA A 29 -14.60 -79.14 -40.16
N ARG A 30 -13.66 -80.08 -39.94
CA ARG A 30 -12.68 -79.99 -38.86
C ARG A 30 -11.79 -78.75 -38.98
N SER A 31 -11.27 -78.43 -40.17
CA SER A 31 -10.43 -77.25 -40.36
C SER A 31 -11.20 -75.95 -40.13
N THR A 32 -12.47 -75.89 -40.55
CA THR A 32 -13.34 -74.73 -40.30
C THR A 32 -13.66 -74.56 -38.81
N TRP A 33 -13.92 -75.66 -38.10
CA TRP A 33 -14.11 -75.65 -36.64
C TRP A 33 -12.83 -75.25 -35.90
N LEU A 34 -11.68 -75.79 -36.28
CA LEU A 34 -10.39 -75.41 -35.70
C LEU A 34 -10.09 -73.92 -35.93
N LYS A 35 -10.38 -73.40 -37.13
CA LYS A 35 -10.26 -71.96 -37.41
C LYS A 35 -11.19 -71.12 -36.54
N LYS A 36 -12.47 -71.49 -36.43
CA LYS A 36 -13.43 -70.81 -35.54
C LYS A 36 -13.00 -70.85 -34.07
N ILE A 37 -12.42 -71.95 -33.61
CA ILE A 37 -11.88 -72.06 -32.25
C ILE A 37 -10.68 -71.12 -32.09
N GLY A 38 -9.74 -71.12 -33.04
CA GLY A 38 -8.60 -70.20 -33.07
C GLY A 38 -9.02 -68.73 -33.02
N ASP A 39 -9.95 -68.32 -33.88
CA ASP A 39 -10.47 -66.95 -33.94
C ASP A 39 -11.19 -66.56 -32.63
N LYS A 40 -11.94 -67.47 -32.02
CA LYS A 40 -12.55 -67.23 -30.70
C LYS A 40 -11.52 -67.13 -29.58
N THR A 41 -10.48 -67.95 -29.61
CA THR A 41 -9.42 -67.88 -28.58
C THR A 41 -8.65 -66.56 -28.66
N THR A 42 -8.33 -66.06 -29.85
CA THR A 42 -7.69 -64.75 -30.01
C THR A 42 -8.62 -63.61 -29.62
N GLN A 43 -9.91 -63.71 -29.95
CA GLN A 43 -10.92 -62.73 -29.50
C GLN A 43 -11.08 -62.71 -27.97
N ILE A 44 -11.04 -63.88 -27.31
CA ILE A 44 -11.04 -63.97 -25.85
C ILE A 44 -9.78 -63.33 -25.27
N GLU A 45 -8.61 -63.60 -25.85
CA GLU A 45 -7.35 -63.01 -25.38
C GLU A 45 -7.34 -61.48 -25.56
N GLN A 46 -7.83 -60.97 -26.70
CA GLN A 46 -7.96 -59.53 -26.95
C GLN A 46 -8.95 -58.88 -25.98
N THR A 47 -10.14 -59.44 -25.81
CA THR A 47 -11.13 -58.92 -24.86
C THR A 47 -10.64 -58.96 -23.42
N GLN A 48 -9.86 -59.97 -23.02
CA GLN A 48 -9.21 -59.99 -21.71
C GLN A 48 -8.18 -58.87 -21.55
N LYS A 49 -7.37 -58.61 -22.58
CA LYS A 49 -6.42 -57.48 -22.58
C LYS A 49 -7.14 -56.13 -22.50
N ASP A 50 -8.22 -55.97 -23.26
CA ASP A 50 -9.05 -54.75 -23.24
C ASP A 50 -9.77 -54.56 -21.91
N LEU A 51 -10.25 -55.64 -21.28
CA LEU A 51 -10.83 -55.57 -19.94
C LEU A 51 -9.79 -55.19 -18.90
N ALA A 52 -8.56 -55.72 -18.99
CA ALA A 52 -7.48 -55.36 -18.08
C ALA A 52 -7.05 -53.90 -18.23
N SER A 53 -6.94 -53.39 -19.47
CA SER A 53 -6.60 -51.99 -19.73
C SER A 53 -7.72 -51.04 -19.28
N ASN A 54 -8.97 -51.35 -19.60
CA ASN A 54 -10.13 -50.55 -19.16
C ASN A 54 -10.28 -50.55 -17.63
N LYS A 55 -10.03 -51.69 -16.97
CA LYS A 55 -10.04 -51.76 -15.51
C LYS A 55 -8.96 -50.85 -14.92
N LYS A 56 -7.76 -50.85 -15.48
CA LYS A 56 -6.67 -49.96 -15.05
C LYS A 56 -7.05 -48.49 -15.24
N LEU A 57 -7.58 -48.11 -16.40
CA LEU A 57 -8.04 -46.74 -16.66
C LEU A 57 -9.14 -46.31 -15.69
N PHE A 58 -10.07 -47.22 -15.37
CA PHE A 58 -11.11 -46.96 -14.37
C PHE A 58 -10.53 -46.78 -12.96
N GLU A 59 -9.58 -47.63 -12.56
CA GLU A 59 -8.89 -47.50 -11.27
C GLU A 59 -8.10 -46.19 -11.19
N ASP A 60 -7.35 -45.82 -12.24
CA ASP A 60 -6.60 -44.57 -12.30
C ASP A 60 -7.54 -43.34 -12.23
N ALA A 61 -8.64 -43.34 -13.01
CA ALA A 61 -9.63 -42.26 -12.96
C ALA A 61 -10.33 -42.18 -11.59
N ARG A 62 -10.66 -43.33 -11.00
CA ARG A 62 -11.25 -43.38 -9.65
C ARG A 62 -10.27 -42.85 -8.60
N ASN A 63 -8.99 -43.19 -8.70
CA ASN A 63 -7.96 -42.71 -7.79
C ASN A 63 -7.75 -41.20 -7.93
N LEU A 64 -7.79 -40.66 -9.15
CA LEU A 64 -7.73 -39.22 -9.40
C LEU A 64 -8.93 -38.49 -8.77
N VAL A 65 -10.15 -39.01 -8.96
CA VAL A 65 -11.36 -38.44 -8.35
C VAL A 65 -11.31 -38.51 -6.83
N HIS A 66 -10.83 -39.62 -6.26
CA HIS A 66 -10.63 -39.74 -4.82
C HIS A 66 -9.60 -38.76 -4.30
N TRP A 67 -8.44 -38.65 -4.96
CA TRP A 67 -7.40 -37.71 -4.58
C TRP A 67 -7.88 -36.26 -4.63
N GLU A 68 -8.60 -35.87 -5.70
CA GLU A 68 -9.18 -34.54 -5.82
C GLU A 68 -10.24 -34.28 -4.73
N ASN A 69 -11.13 -35.23 -4.48
CA ASN A 69 -12.13 -35.12 -3.42
C ASN A 69 -11.51 -35.09 -2.01
N ASP A 70 -10.47 -35.86 -1.76
CA ASP A 70 -9.77 -35.89 -0.47
C ASP A 70 -9.03 -34.56 -0.22
N THR A 71 -8.49 -33.94 -1.29
CA THR A 71 -7.77 -32.67 -1.17
C THR A 71 -8.70 -31.47 -0.94
N TRP A 72 -9.88 -31.46 -1.58
CA TRP A 72 -10.88 -30.38 -1.46
C TRP A 72 -11.96 -30.65 -0.40
N GLY A 73 -11.94 -31.83 0.22
CA GLY A 73 -12.96 -32.28 1.16
C GLY A 73 -14.36 -32.33 0.54
N ARG A 74 -15.39 -32.30 1.41
CA ARG A 74 -16.78 -32.31 0.95
C ARG A 74 -17.15 -31.02 0.24
N ALA A 75 -18.02 -31.17 -0.76
CA ALA A 75 -18.63 -30.06 -1.47
C ALA A 75 -20.13 -30.02 -1.20
N TRP A 76 -20.64 -28.81 -1.08
CA TRP A 76 -22.06 -28.54 -1.01
C TRP A 76 -22.43 -27.51 -2.06
N GLN A 77 -23.57 -27.72 -2.74
CA GLN A 77 -24.19 -26.70 -3.57
C GLN A 77 -25.27 -26.03 -2.73
N ALA A 78 -25.10 -24.74 -2.48
CA ALA A 78 -26.00 -23.92 -1.70
C ALA A 78 -26.78 -23.00 -2.65
N PRO A 79 -28.01 -23.38 -3.06
CA PRO A 79 -28.86 -22.50 -3.86
C PRO A 79 -29.27 -21.27 -3.04
N ASN A 80 -29.76 -20.21 -3.70
CA ASN A 80 -30.28 -18.99 -3.04
C ASN A 80 -29.33 -18.38 -2.00
N SER A 81 -28.03 -18.46 -2.23
CA SER A 81 -26.98 -17.89 -1.39
C SER A 81 -26.63 -16.47 -1.83
N GLY A 82 -26.13 -15.66 -0.90
CA GLY A 82 -25.74 -14.29 -1.22
C GLY A 82 -25.22 -13.50 -0.01
N PRO A 83 -24.65 -12.29 -0.26
CA PRO A 83 -24.31 -11.37 0.80
C PRO A 83 -25.54 -11.02 1.65
N SER A 84 -25.37 -10.98 2.97
CA SER A 84 -26.37 -10.45 3.88
C SER A 84 -26.58 -8.94 3.65
N PRO A 85 -27.82 -8.42 3.81
CA PRO A 85 -28.12 -6.99 3.68
C PRO A 85 -27.35 -6.09 4.67
N THR A 86 -26.79 -6.65 5.74
CA THR A 86 -26.08 -5.90 6.79
C THR A 86 -24.74 -5.34 6.33
N GLY A 87 -24.16 -5.84 5.24
CA GLY A 87 -22.92 -5.30 4.67
C GLY A 87 -21.68 -5.47 5.56
N ASP A 88 -21.73 -6.35 6.55
CA ASP A 88 -20.64 -6.57 7.51
C ASP A 88 -19.74 -7.76 7.14
N GLY A 89 -19.82 -8.22 5.88
CA GLY A 89 -19.12 -9.40 5.38
C GLY A 89 -19.80 -10.72 5.77
N SER A 90 -21.07 -10.67 6.19
CA SER A 90 -21.87 -11.87 6.41
C SER A 90 -22.50 -12.37 5.11
N VAL A 91 -22.62 -13.69 5.01
CA VAL A 91 -23.17 -14.41 3.86
C VAL A 91 -24.21 -15.39 4.37
N GLU A 92 -25.33 -15.46 3.65
CA GLU A 92 -26.38 -16.45 3.88
C GLU A 92 -26.30 -17.57 2.82
N PHE A 93 -26.54 -18.78 3.28
CA PHE A 93 -26.50 -20.02 2.51
C PHE A 93 -27.89 -20.66 2.51
N GLY A 94 -28.39 -21.07 1.34
CA GLY A 94 -29.58 -21.92 1.25
C GLY A 94 -29.28 -23.40 1.50
N ILE A 95 -28.37 -23.69 2.43
CA ILE A 95 -28.06 -25.04 2.88
C ILE A 95 -27.75 -25.05 4.38
N GLY A 96 -28.19 -26.10 5.09
CA GLY A 96 -28.04 -26.21 6.53
C GLY A 96 -27.62 -27.60 6.99
N SER A 97 -27.94 -27.94 8.23
CA SER A 97 -27.57 -29.21 8.87
C SER A 97 -28.17 -30.43 8.16
N ASN A 98 -29.32 -30.30 7.47
CA ASN A 98 -29.93 -31.39 6.71
C ASN A 98 -29.00 -31.92 5.60
N ALA A 99 -28.20 -31.06 4.99
CA ALA A 99 -27.22 -31.46 3.99
C ALA A 99 -25.88 -31.92 4.59
N GLY A 100 -25.80 -32.00 5.92
CA GLY A 100 -24.59 -32.37 6.66
C GLY A 100 -23.57 -31.24 6.78
N LEU A 101 -23.97 -29.98 6.59
CA LEU A 101 -23.12 -28.83 6.95
C LEU A 101 -22.90 -28.83 8.47
N ALA A 102 -21.66 -28.65 8.92
CA ALA A 102 -21.27 -28.61 10.34
C ALA A 102 -21.74 -29.82 11.18
N LYS A 103 -21.77 -31.04 10.60
CA LYS A 103 -22.29 -32.30 11.20
C LYS A 103 -22.27 -32.35 12.74
N GLY A 104 -23.43 -32.15 13.35
CA GLY A 104 -23.65 -32.35 14.79
C GLY A 104 -23.05 -31.28 15.71
N GLN A 105 -22.44 -30.24 15.15
CA GLN A 105 -21.93 -29.11 15.91
C GLN A 105 -23.00 -28.03 16.04
N THR A 106 -23.51 -27.87 17.27
CA THR A 106 -24.48 -26.81 17.59
C THR A 106 -23.86 -25.63 18.31
N ASP A 107 -22.61 -25.76 18.76
CA ASP A 107 -21.87 -24.70 19.45
C ASP A 107 -21.30 -23.70 18.43
N PRO A 108 -21.78 -22.44 18.42
CA PRO A 108 -21.33 -21.42 17.46
C PRO A 108 -19.82 -21.18 17.50
N ALA A 109 -19.19 -21.33 18.67
CA ALA A 109 -17.76 -21.09 18.84
C ALA A 109 -16.88 -22.19 18.23
N LYS A 110 -17.46 -23.34 17.89
CA LYS A 110 -16.75 -24.50 17.34
C LYS A 110 -17.24 -24.90 15.95
N LEU A 111 -18.02 -24.04 15.30
CA LEU A 111 -18.42 -24.25 13.92
C LEU A 111 -17.19 -24.17 13.02
N PRO A 112 -17.11 -24.98 11.95
CA PRO A 112 -15.96 -24.99 11.06
C PRO A 112 -15.92 -23.74 10.18
N ILE A 113 -14.71 -23.40 9.71
CA ILE A 113 -14.50 -22.47 8.60
C ILE A 113 -14.77 -23.24 7.31
N VAL A 114 -15.50 -22.61 6.39
CA VAL A 114 -15.80 -23.16 5.06
C VAL A 114 -15.36 -22.18 3.98
N TYR A 115 -15.07 -22.71 2.79
CA TYR A 115 -14.58 -21.92 1.66
C TYR A 115 -15.67 -21.76 0.61
N LEU A 116 -15.95 -20.52 0.22
CA LEU A 116 -17.05 -20.18 -0.69
C LEU A 116 -16.55 -19.86 -2.09
N PHE A 117 -17.24 -20.44 -3.07
CA PHE A 117 -17.06 -20.14 -4.48
C PHE A 117 -18.42 -19.79 -5.07
N ALA A 118 -18.60 -18.54 -5.47
CA ALA A 118 -19.80 -18.14 -6.20
C ALA A 118 -19.79 -18.77 -7.60
N THR A 119 -20.88 -19.44 -7.96
CA THR A 119 -21.06 -20.02 -9.29
C THR A 119 -22.08 -19.20 -10.05
N GLU A 120 -21.64 -18.53 -11.11
CA GLU A 120 -22.51 -17.80 -12.03
C GLU A 120 -22.58 -18.57 -13.36
N ALA A 121 -23.77 -18.61 -13.96
CA ALA A 121 -23.99 -19.39 -15.18
C ALA A 121 -23.08 -18.88 -16.32
N GLY A 122 -22.18 -19.74 -16.80
CA GLY A 122 -21.26 -19.43 -17.91
C GLY A 122 -19.96 -18.74 -17.51
N SER A 123 -19.73 -18.49 -16.21
CA SER A 123 -18.49 -17.91 -15.68
C SER A 123 -17.74 -18.93 -14.82
N PRO A 124 -16.39 -18.93 -14.79
CA PRO A 124 -15.65 -19.74 -13.82
C PRO A 124 -16.05 -19.36 -12.38
N PRO A 125 -16.04 -20.32 -11.43
CA PRO A 125 -16.38 -20.03 -10.04
C PRO A 125 -15.47 -18.93 -9.47
N LYS A 126 -16.07 -17.90 -8.87
CA LYS A 126 -15.36 -16.81 -8.21
C LYS A 126 -15.17 -17.14 -6.74
N TYR A 127 -13.92 -17.15 -6.27
CA TYR A 127 -13.63 -17.31 -4.85
C TYR A 127 -14.11 -16.07 -4.08
N ILE A 128 -14.96 -16.29 -3.07
CA ILE A 128 -15.48 -15.23 -2.20
C ILE A 128 -14.59 -15.09 -0.97
N GLY A 129 -14.28 -16.23 -0.32
CA GLY A 129 -13.44 -16.23 0.87
C GLY A 129 -13.67 -17.43 1.78
N ASP A 130 -12.95 -17.38 2.89
CA ASP A 130 -13.06 -18.22 4.06
C ASP A 130 -14.10 -17.63 5.02
N ILE A 131 -15.16 -18.39 5.26
CA ILE A 131 -16.28 -17.98 6.08
C ILE A 131 -16.31 -18.82 7.35
N GLN A 132 -16.22 -18.13 8.49
CA GLN A 132 -16.53 -18.70 9.78
C GLN A 132 -18.05 -18.81 9.90
N LEU A 133 -18.57 -20.03 9.95
CA LEU A 133 -19.99 -20.25 10.19
C LEU A 133 -20.36 -19.71 11.57
N THR A 134 -21.46 -18.94 11.64
CA THR A 134 -21.98 -18.32 12.86
C THR A 134 -23.31 -18.96 13.28
N GLU A 135 -24.11 -19.34 12.30
CA GLU A 135 -25.41 -19.97 12.52
C GLU A 135 -25.61 -21.10 11.50
N VAL A 136 -26.06 -22.27 11.96
CA VAL A 136 -26.45 -23.37 11.08
C VAL A 136 -27.85 -23.81 11.48
N ARG A 137 -28.82 -23.55 10.61
CA ARG A 137 -30.21 -24.01 10.74
C ARG A 137 -30.39 -25.28 9.93
N GLN A 138 -31.62 -25.79 9.92
CA GLN A 138 -31.94 -27.03 9.24
C GLN A 138 -31.70 -26.97 7.72
N ASP A 139 -32.20 -25.92 7.05
CA ASP A 139 -32.13 -25.75 5.59
C ASP A 139 -31.35 -24.51 5.15
N SER A 140 -30.83 -23.73 6.10
CA SER A 140 -30.02 -22.55 5.82
C SER A 140 -28.87 -22.44 6.81
N ALA A 141 -27.86 -21.68 6.45
CA ALA A 141 -26.76 -21.35 7.34
C ALA A 141 -26.30 -19.93 7.06
N GLY A 142 -25.65 -19.33 8.04
CA GLY A 142 -25.05 -18.01 7.95
C GLY A 142 -23.63 -18.08 8.45
N GLY A 143 -22.78 -17.24 7.88
CA GLY A 143 -21.43 -17.09 8.36
C GLY A 143 -20.89 -15.72 8.08
N LYS A 144 -19.74 -15.43 8.67
CA LYS A 144 -19.01 -14.18 8.50
C LYS A 144 -17.61 -14.45 7.96
N LEU A 145 -17.15 -13.59 7.07
CA LEU A 145 -15.77 -13.60 6.60
C LEU A 145 -14.80 -13.55 7.80
N THR A 146 -13.77 -14.38 7.78
CA THR A 146 -12.76 -14.46 8.85
C THR A 146 -11.96 -13.16 8.98
N ARG A 147 -11.85 -12.42 7.87
CA ARG A 147 -11.24 -11.10 7.76
C ARG A 147 -12.30 -10.01 7.57
N PRO A 148 -11.98 -8.74 7.86
CA PRO A 148 -12.84 -7.64 7.43
C PRO A 148 -12.96 -7.63 5.90
N PRO A 149 -14.15 -7.29 5.37
CA PRO A 149 -14.35 -7.12 3.93
C PRO A 149 -13.55 -5.91 3.42
N TYR A 150 -13.03 -5.99 2.20
CA TYR A 150 -12.39 -4.85 1.54
C TYR A 150 -13.44 -3.84 1.07
N ALA A 151 -12.99 -2.62 0.75
CA ALA A 151 -13.85 -1.60 0.16
C ALA A 151 -14.52 -2.15 -1.12
N ASP A 152 -15.85 -1.98 -1.22
CA ASP A 152 -16.71 -2.42 -2.33
C ASP A 152 -16.71 -3.92 -2.64
N GLU A 153 -16.06 -4.76 -1.81
CA GLU A 153 -15.97 -6.20 -2.04
C GLU A 153 -17.35 -6.87 -2.02
N ILE A 154 -18.17 -6.54 -1.01
CA ILE A 154 -19.49 -7.13 -0.80
C ILE A 154 -20.44 -6.77 -1.93
N GLN A 155 -20.33 -5.56 -2.50
CA GLN A 155 -21.16 -5.13 -3.62
C GLN A 155 -20.86 -5.94 -4.89
N GLY A 156 -19.64 -6.47 -5.01
CA GLY A 156 -19.21 -7.33 -6.11
C GLY A 156 -19.49 -8.82 -5.91
N TRP A 157 -20.20 -9.23 -4.85
CA TRP A 157 -20.58 -10.62 -4.62
C TRP A 157 -21.88 -10.93 -5.35
N PRO A 158 -21.90 -11.91 -6.29
CA PRO A 158 -23.11 -12.27 -7.00
C PRO A 158 -24.09 -12.97 -6.06
N THR A 159 -25.39 -12.85 -6.31
CA THR A 159 -26.43 -13.65 -5.63
C THR A 159 -26.77 -14.86 -6.49
N GLY A 160 -27.04 -16.02 -5.88
CA GLY A 160 -27.40 -17.23 -6.62
C GLY A 160 -26.89 -18.52 -5.98
N GLU A 161 -26.31 -19.40 -6.79
CA GLU A 161 -25.75 -20.66 -6.30
C GLU A 161 -24.30 -20.47 -5.86
N TYR A 162 -23.99 -20.87 -4.63
CA TYR A 162 -22.62 -20.94 -4.12
C TYR A 162 -22.21 -22.39 -3.95
N ARG A 163 -20.96 -22.69 -4.33
CA ARG A 163 -20.29 -23.94 -4.01
C ARG A 163 -19.49 -23.74 -2.73
N ILE A 164 -19.85 -24.47 -1.70
CA ILE A 164 -19.17 -24.48 -0.41
C ILE A 164 -18.23 -25.69 -0.36
N ARG A 165 -16.99 -25.48 0.06
CA ARG A 165 -15.98 -26.53 0.26
C ARG A 165 -15.53 -26.58 1.71
N GLU A 166 -15.31 -27.79 2.20
CA GLU A 166 -14.78 -28.03 3.54
C GLU A 166 -13.29 -27.68 3.62
N LEU A 167 -12.54 -27.98 2.55
CA LEU A 167 -11.09 -27.78 2.49
C LEU A 167 -10.71 -27.11 1.18
N VAL A 168 -9.60 -26.38 1.23
CA VAL A 168 -8.87 -25.88 0.06
C VAL A 168 -7.46 -26.47 0.15
N PRO A 169 -6.89 -26.98 -0.96
CA PRO A 169 -5.53 -27.50 -0.96
C PRO A 169 -4.53 -26.49 -0.39
N ASN A 170 -3.55 -26.99 0.36
CA ASN A 170 -2.60 -26.15 1.10
C ASN A 170 -1.81 -25.18 0.19
N ASP A 171 -1.49 -25.57 -1.04
CA ASP A 171 -0.75 -24.74 -2.00
C ASP A 171 -1.52 -23.45 -2.37
N TYR A 172 -2.86 -23.51 -2.40
CA TYR A 172 -3.69 -22.33 -2.62
C TYR A 172 -3.80 -21.48 -1.36
N LEU A 173 -3.85 -22.10 -0.18
CA LEU A 173 -3.90 -21.38 1.10
C LEU A 173 -2.65 -20.52 1.29
N SER A 174 -1.46 -21.08 1.06
CA SER A 174 -0.21 -20.30 1.17
C SER A 174 -0.19 -19.12 0.19
N THR A 175 -0.67 -19.34 -1.04
CA THR A 175 -0.75 -18.27 -2.05
C THR A 175 -1.75 -17.17 -1.63
N ILE A 176 -2.90 -17.55 -1.08
CA ILE A 176 -3.91 -16.60 -0.58
C ILE A 176 -3.34 -15.81 0.61
N ASP A 177 -2.65 -16.46 1.53
CA ASP A 177 -2.06 -15.81 2.71
C ASP A 177 -0.90 -14.86 2.32
N ASP A 178 -0.09 -15.24 1.34
CA ASP A 178 0.96 -14.37 0.78
C ASP A 178 0.35 -13.13 0.12
N LEU A 179 -0.69 -13.30 -0.71
CA LEU A 179 -1.39 -12.18 -1.35
C LEU A 179 -2.07 -11.27 -0.32
N ARG A 180 -2.66 -11.84 0.73
CA ARG A 180 -3.22 -11.07 1.86
C ARG A 180 -2.15 -10.27 2.58
N THR A 181 -1.00 -10.87 2.85
CA THR A 181 0.12 -10.20 3.51
C THR A 181 0.63 -9.05 2.65
N GLN A 182 0.79 -9.25 1.34
CA GLN A 182 1.19 -8.20 0.41
C GLN A 182 0.18 -7.05 0.38
N LEU A 183 -1.12 -7.36 0.39
CA LEU A 183 -2.17 -6.34 0.42
C LEU A 183 -2.14 -5.53 1.72
N ILE A 184 -1.98 -6.18 2.87
CA ILE A 184 -1.86 -5.50 4.18
C ILE A 184 -0.64 -4.56 4.19
N LEU A 185 0.49 -5.00 3.65
CA LEU A 185 1.69 -4.17 3.54
C LEU A 185 1.48 -2.97 2.61
N ALA A 186 0.77 -3.17 1.49
CA ALA A 186 0.41 -2.09 0.58
C ALA A 186 -0.50 -1.06 1.26
N ASP A 187 -1.55 -1.51 1.97
CA ASP A 187 -2.47 -0.65 2.70
C ASP A 187 -1.76 0.14 3.81
N GLN A 188 -0.86 -0.50 4.55
CA GLN A 188 -0.03 0.17 5.56
C GLN A 188 0.87 1.23 4.94
N THR A 189 1.45 0.95 3.77
CA THR A 189 2.29 1.90 3.04
C THR A 189 1.48 3.13 2.61
N VAL A 190 0.30 2.91 2.03
CA VAL A 190 -0.60 4.00 1.63
C VAL A 190 -1.03 4.84 2.83
N ALA A 191 -1.41 4.20 3.94
CA ALA A 191 -1.77 4.91 5.17
C ALA A 191 -0.61 5.74 5.73
N HIS A 192 0.61 5.22 5.68
CA HIS A 192 1.81 5.93 6.10
C HIS A 192 2.11 7.14 5.20
N GLU A 193 2.02 6.98 3.89
CA GLU A 193 2.23 8.08 2.94
C GLU A 193 1.18 9.18 3.12
N GLN A 194 -0.09 8.82 3.32
CA GLN A 194 -1.15 9.78 3.60
C GLN A 194 -0.90 10.56 4.91
N ALA A 195 -0.42 9.88 5.97
CA ALA A 195 -0.05 10.54 7.21
C ALA A 195 1.14 11.50 7.02
N MET A 196 2.16 11.09 6.25
CA MET A 196 3.30 11.94 5.92
C MET A 196 2.90 13.17 5.09
N LEU A 197 2.00 13.00 4.11
CA LEU A 197 1.47 14.12 3.33
C LEU A 197 0.71 15.11 4.22
N LYS A 198 -0.07 14.62 5.19
CA LYS A 198 -0.77 15.48 6.15
C LYS A 198 0.23 16.31 6.97
N ILE A 199 1.26 15.67 7.51
CA ILE A 199 2.33 16.35 8.28
C ILE A 199 3.06 17.39 7.43
N GLN A 200 3.40 17.05 6.18
CA GLN A 200 4.03 17.99 5.25
C GLN A 200 3.13 19.20 4.98
N ASN A 201 1.82 18.98 4.77
CA ASN A 201 0.88 20.07 4.55
C ASN A 201 0.73 20.97 5.78
N GLU A 202 0.74 20.39 6.98
CA GLU A 202 0.78 21.15 8.24
C GLU A 202 2.06 22.00 8.35
N HIS A 203 3.22 21.44 8.00
CA HIS A 203 4.48 22.18 7.96
C HIS A 203 4.47 23.31 6.93
N VAL A 204 3.99 23.07 5.71
CA VAL A 204 3.87 24.09 4.67
C VAL A 204 2.97 25.22 5.15
N THR A 205 1.83 24.89 5.75
CA THR A 205 0.89 25.88 6.30
C THR A 205 1.53 26.70 7.43
N ALA A 206 2.23 26.04 8.36
CA ALA A 206 2.93 26.72 9.44
C ALA A 206 4.07 27.62 8.94
N SER A 207 4.84 27.15 7.95
CA SER A 207 5.91 27.93 7.31
C SER A 207 5.36 29.13 6.56
N GLN A 208 4.24 28.98 5.85
CA GLN A 208 3.59 30.10 5.16
C GLN A 208 3.09 31.13 6.18
N ALA A 209 2.44 30.70 7.26
CA ALA A 209 2.00 31.60 8.32
C ALA A 209 3.17 32.35 8.98
N ALA A 210 4.29 31.66 9.22
CA ALA A 210 5.50 32.28 9.76
C ALA A 210 6.12 33.30 8.79
N LEU A 211 6.14 32.98 7.49
CA LEU A 211 6.61 33.88 6.45
C LEU A 211 5.72 35.13 6.36
N ASP A 212 4.40 34.95 6.35
CA ASP A 212 3.43 36.04 6.33
C ASP A 212 3.56 36.93 7.58
N GLN A 213 3.81 36.33 8.75
CA GLN A 213 4.11 37.06 9.97
C GLN A 213 5.38 37.90 9.82
N ARG A 214 6.48 37.31 9.32
CA ARG A 214 7.75 38.04 9.10
C ARG A 214 7.61 39.16 8.08
N LEU A 215 6.90 38.92 6.99
CA LEU A 215 6.60 39.96 6.00
C LEU A 215 5.80 41.10 6.62
N ALA A 216 4.85 40.78 7.50
CA ALA A 216 4.08 41.79 8.20
C ALA A 216 4.89 42.56 9.27
N GLU A 217 5.84 41.91 9.95
CA GLU A 217 6.79 42.58 10.85
C GLU A 217 7.72 43.54 10.09
N LEU A 218 8.18 43.13 8.89
CA LEU A 218 9.10 43.92 8.07
C LEU A 218 8.41 45.12 7.40
N ASN A 219 7.25 44.87 6.77
CA ASN A 219 6.52 45.87 5.98
C ASN A 219 5.50 46.67 6.79
N GLY A 220 5.21 46.25 8.03
CA GLY A 220 4.19 46.85 8.88
C GLY A 220 2.79 46.33 8.57
N LYS A 221 1.89 46.50 9.55
CA LYS A 221 0.45 46.26 9.37
C LYS A 221 -0.28 47.60 9.46
N PRO A 222 -0.75 48.17 8.33
CA PRO A 222 -1.44 49.47 8.35
C PRO A 222 -2.76 49.41 9.14
N ASP A 223 -3.36 48.23 9.24
CA ASP A 223 -4.60 47.99 10.00
C ASP A 223 -4.35 47.62 11.47
N ALA A 224 -3.12 47.75 11.98
CA ALA A 224 -2.81 47.47 13.37
C ALA A 224 -3.52 48.46 14.31
N SER A 225 -3.97 47.97 15.46
CA SER A 225 -4.64 48.74 16.51
C SER A 225 -3.94 50.08 16.80
N GLU A 226 -4.71 51.13 17.07
CA GLU A 226 -4.17 52.46 17.37
C GLU A 226 -3.16 52.46 18.53
N LYS A 227 -3.26 51.50 19.45
CA LYS A 227 -2.34 51.31 20.59
C LYS A 227 -1.04 50.57 20.24
N ALA A 228 -0.90 50.04 19.03
CA ALA A 228 0.32 49.36 18.60
C ALA A 228 1.46 50.38 18.44
N GLY A 229 2.68 49.94 18.77
CA GLY A 229 3.89 50.71 18.55
C GLY A 229 4.07 51.12 17.09
N LEU A 230 4.80 52.21 16.87
CA LEU A 230 5.01 52.78 15.54
C LEU A 230 5.76 51.80 14.61
N ASP A 231 6.64 50.99 15.20
CA ASP A 231 7.38 49.88 14.60
C ASP A 231 6.47 48.79 14.02
N VAL A 232 5.33 48.52 14.66
CA VAL A 232 4.35 47.53 14.19
C VAL A 232 3.47 48.10 13.06
N LYS A 233 3.18 49.41 13.08
CA LYS A 233 2.33 50.08 12.07
C LYS A 233 3.08 50.38 10.78
N GLU A 234 4.27 50.97 10.88
CA GLU A 234 5.08 51.38 9.72
C GLU A 234 6.01 50.25 9.25
N GLY A 235 6.22 49.23 10.09
CA GLY A 235 7.16 48.16 9.85
C GLY A 235 8.58 48.51 10.28
N LEU A 236 9.36 47.48 10.58
CA LEU A 236 10.75 47.62 11.00
C LEU A 236 11.60 48.33 9.94
N VAL A 237 11.33 48.10 8.65
CA VAL A 237 12.11 48.70 7.55
C VAL A 237 11.96 50.22 7.51
N GLN A 238 10.74 50.74 7.65
CA GLN A 238 10.52 52.19 7.64
C GLN A 238 11.00 52.85 8.94
N THR A 239 10.81 52.16 10.07
CA THR A 239 11.30 52.64 11.37
C THR A 239 12.82 52.80 11.35
N LEU A 240 13.54 51.81 10.82
CA LEU A 240 14.99 51.89 10.63
C LEU A 240 15.37 53.04 9.71
N ARG A 241 14.71 53.21 8.55
CA ARG A 241 14.98 54.34 7.65
C ARG A 241 14.82 55.70 8.34
N ARG A 242 13.80 55.84 9.18
CA ARG A 242 13.57 57.07 9.94
C ARG A 242 14.67 57.31 10.97
N GLU A 243 15.03 56.29 11.74
CA GLU A 243 16.12 56.38 12.72
C GLU A 243 17.46 56.69 12.04
N GLU A 244 17.75 56.08 10.90
CA GLU A 244 18.94 56.38 10.11
C GLU A 244 18.95 57.82 9.60
N SER A 245 17.82 58.35 9.13
CA SER A 245 17.73 59.77 8.73
C SER A 245 17.98 60.70 9.91
N SER A 246 17.41 60.40 11.09
CA SER A 246 17.60 61.20 12.31
C SER A 246 19.04 61.18 12.78
N ARG A 247 19.66 59.99 12.78
CA ARG A 247 21.10 59.82 13.04
C ARG A 247 21.93 60.65 12.06
N ASN A 248 21.63 60.61 10.76
CA ASN A 248 22.38 61.35 9.76
C ASN A 248 22.29 62.87 9.97
N THR A 249 21.12 63.38 10.36
CA THR A 249 20.95 64.80 10.74
C THR A 249 21.80 65.15 11.95
N LEU A 250 21.75 64.36 13.03
CA LEU A 250 22.54 64.58 14.25
C LEU A 250 24.04 64.55 13.98
N VAL A 251 24.52 63.62 13.15
CA VAL A 251 25.93 63.57 12.73
C VAL A 251 26.31 64.86 11.99
N GLY A 252 25.45 65.35 11.09
CA GLY A 252 25.66 66.62 10.40
C GLY A 252 25.74 67.82 11.35
N GLU A 253 24.88 67.89 12.36
CA GLU A 253 24.89 68.93 13.39
C GLU A 253 26.17 68.87 14.25
N VAL A 254 26.58 67.67 14.67
CA VAL A 254 27.83 67.48 15.42
C VAL A 254 29.04 67.92 14.58
N ASP A 255 29.06 67.60 13.29
CA ASP A 255 30.14 68.03 12.39
C ASP A 255 30.15 69.55 12.19
N GLN A 256 28.98 70.20 12.11
CA GLN A 256 28.89 71.67 12.09
C GLN A 256 29.44 72.28 13.38
N LEU A 257 29.01 71.77 14.55
CA LEU A 257 29.50 72.23 15.85
C LEU A 257 31.01 72.04 16.01
N ARG A 258 31.57 70.93 15.48
CA ARG A 258 33.03 70.70 15.46
C ARG A 258 33.76 71.74 14.60
N ARG A 259 33.22 72.09 13.43
CA ARG A 259 33.78 73.15 12.58
C ARG A 259 33.71 74.50 13.28
N GLU A 260 32.57 74.86 13.86
CA GLU A 260 32.43 76.11 14.61
C GLU A 260 33.38 76.21 15.81
N LEU A 261 33.55 75.12 16.55
CA LEU A 261 34.49 75.08 17.68
C LEU A 261 35.94 75.22 17.19
N SER A 262 36.30 74.54 16.11
CA SER A 262 37.61 74.68 15.47
C SER A 262 37.86 76.13 15.02
N ASP A 263 36.89 76.76 14.36
CA ASP A 263 37.00 78.15 13.90
C ASP A 263 37.12 79.13 15.07
N LYS A 264 36.32 78.94 16.13
CA LYS A 264 36.42 79.74 17.37
C LYS A 264 37.78 79.56 18.06
N HIS A 265 38.32 78.34 18.07
CA HIS A 265 39.64 78.07 18.62
C HIS A 265 40.74 78.75 17.80
N LEU A 266 40.68 78.68 16.46
CA LEU A 266 41.60 79.38 15.57
C LEU A 266 41.55 80.90 15.77
N LEU A 267 40.35 81.46 15.87
CA LEU A 267 40.14 82.88 16.15
C LEU A 267 40.75 83.27 17.50
N LEU A 268 40.52 82.49 18.55
CA LEU A 268 41.09 82.73 19.88
C LEU A 268 42.63 82.66 19.84
N THR A 269 43.22 81.68 19.15
CA THR A 269 44.67 81.60 18.98
C THR A 269 45.23 82.79 18.21
N ASN A 270 44.52 83.28 17.18
CA ASN A 270 44.92 84.47 16.43
C ASN A 270 44.88 85.72 17.31
N ILE A 271 43.81 85.93 18.08
CA ILE A 271 43.69 87.06 19.02
C ILE A 271 44.77 87.01 20.10
N LEU A 272 45.05 85.83 20.68
CA LEU A 272 46.13 85.69 21.66
C LEU A 272 47.49 86.03 21.06
N THR A 273 47.75 85.57 19.83
CA THR A 273 48.99 85.89 19.11
C THR A 273 49.07 87.40 18.81
N GLU A 274 47.97 88.03 18.41
CA GLU A 274 47.89 89.47 18.17
C GLU A 274 48.09 90.27 19.47
N ASN A 275 47.44 89.90 20.57
CA ASN A 275 47.62 90.53 21.87
C ASN A 275 49.07 90.38 22.37
N LEU A 276 49.69 89.21 22.19
CA LEU A 276 51.11 89.01 22.50
C LEU A 276 51.98 89.96 21.68
N ASN A 277 51.73 90.08 20.38
CA ASN A 277 52.44 91.01 19.50
C ASN A 277 52.21 92.49 19.92
N GLN A 278 50.98 92.86 20.31
CA GLN A 278 50.66 94.20 20.80
C GLN A 278 51.37 94.50 22.13
N VAL A 279 51.36 93.59 23.09
CA VAL A 279 52.09 93.73 24.37
C VAL A 279 53.60 93.88 24.11
N GLN A 280 54.16 93.08 23.20
CA GLN A 280 55.56 93.24 22.80
C GLN A 280 55.81 94.63 22.19
N SER A 281 54.91 95.12 21.32
CA SER A 281 55.04 96.45 20.71
C SER A 281 54.92 97.61 21.70
N VAL A 282 54.06 97.49 22.73
CA VAL A 282 53.91 98.49 23.81
C VAL A 282 55.10 98.45 24.76
N SER A 283 55.64 97.27 25.08
CA SER A 283 56.87 97.14 25.86
C SER A 283 58.11 97.68 25.13
N ALA A 284 58.03 97.81 23.80
CA ALA A 284 59.05 98.40 22.95
C ALA A 284 58.86 99.91 22.69
N ALA A 285 57.78 100.55 23.19
CA ALA A 285 57.56 102.00 23.07
C ALA A 285 58.27 102.79 24.19
N PRO A 286 59.11 103.81 23.89
CA PRO A 286 59.99 104.43 24.89
C PRO A 286 59.28 105.50 25.73
N GLY A 287 59.06 105.20 27.01
CA GLY A 287 58.58 106.14 28.03
C GLY A 287 59.71 106.95 28.68
N LYS A 288 59.64 108.28 28.50
CA LYS A 288 60.47 109.34 29.12
C LYS A 288 60.52 109.30 30.65
N LYS A 289 61.67 109.72 31.18
CA LYS A 289 62.02 110.01 32.59
C LYS A 289 60.99 110.88 33.33
N ALA A 290 60.72 110.60 34.61
CA ALA A 290 61.19 111.41 35.76
C ALA A 290 60.40 111.18 37.09
N SER A 291 61.19 111.16 38.17
CA SER A 291 60.91 111.70 39.51
C SER A 291 60.21 110.86 40.59
N ALA A 292 61.03 110.58 41.61
CA ALA A 292 60.73 110.04 42.91
C ALA A 292 59.85 110.94 43.80
N LYS A 293 59.02 110.32 44.65
CA LYS A 293 58.78 110.81 46.02
C LYS A 293 58.39 109.63 46.93
N ARG A 294 59.25 109.37 47.94
CA ARG A 294 58.99 108.50 49.09
C ARG A 294 57.86 109.07 49.95
N VAL A 295 56.93 108.22 50.38
CA VAL A 295 56.31 108.29 51.72
C VAL A 295 56.15 106.85 52.22
N ALA A 296 56.72 106.59 53.40
CA ALA A 296 56.54 105.38 54.17
C ALA A 296 55.23 105.46 54.97
N ALA A 297 54.51 104.34 55.12
CA ALA A 297 54.16 103.76 56.43
C ALA A 297 53.03 102.72 56.32
N GLN A 298 53.23 101.61 57.05
CA GLN A 298 52.24 100.94 57.90
C GLN A 298 51.07 100.15 57.25
N LYS A 299 51.09 98.83 57.45
CA LYS A 299 50.39 98.08 58.53
C LYS A 299 49.57 96.87 58.04
N SER A 300 49.92 95.72 58.64
CA SER A 300 49.09 94.61 59.14
C SER A 300 48.04 93.89 58.27
N GLY A 301 48.13 92.56 58.35
CA GLY A 301 47.02 91.60 58.27
C GLY A 301 46.51 91.36 56.85
N ASP A 302 46.00 90.20 56.47
CA ASP A 302 45.45 89.13 57.30
C ASP A 302 45.45 87.81 56.51
N LYS A 303 45.34 86.73 57.28
CA LYS A 303 45.11 85.34 56.88
C LYS A 303 43.76 85.18 56.16
N SER A 304 43.62 84.15 55.33
CA SER A 304 42.55 83.13 55.44
C SER A 304 42.31 82.40 54.11
N ASN A 305 42.53 81.08 54.15
CA ASN A 305 41.94 79.98 53.36
C ASN A 305 41.85 80.06 51.83
#